data_AF-A0A919CEV9-F1
#
_entry.id   AF-A0A919CEV9-F1
#
_cell.length_a   1.000
_cell.length_b   1.000
_cell.length_c   1.000
_cell.angle_alpha   90.00
_cell.angle_beta   90.00
_cell.angle_gamma   90.00
#
_symmetry.space_group_name_H-M   'P 1'
#
loop_
_entity.id
_entity.type
_entity.pdbx_description
1 polymer ?
#
loop_
_entity_poly.entity_id
_entity_poly.type
_entity_poly.pdbx_seq_one_letter_code
_entity_poly.pdbx_strand_id
1 'polypeptide(L)' 'MSSLAPDTALRRLVRLAKIRWRIEHDYRELKHGLGLDHYEGRTWRGWHHHVTLVTAAQAFLTLRRLAPKSVTSV' A
#
# COMPACT_ATOMS: atom_id res chain seq x y z
N MET A 1 -19.10 4.47 12.81
CA MET A 1 -19.69 3.24 13.38
C MET A 1 -18.69 2.11 13.22
N SER A 2 -18.36 1.36 14.27
CA SER A 2 -17.42 0.24 14.23
C SER A 2 -18.08 -0.97 14.89
N SER A 3 -17.88 -2.17 14.33
CA SER A 3 -18.37 -3.45 14.88
C SER A 3 -17.41 -4.09 15.90
N LEU A 4 -16.47 -3.31 16.46
CA LEU A 4 -15.52 -3.78 17.47
C LEU A 4 -16.19 -3.94 18.84
N ALA A 5 -15.77 -4.96 19.59
CA ALA A 5 -16.27 -5.19 20.94
C ALA A 5 -15.91 -4.01 21.88
N PRO A 6 -16.76 -3.67 22.87
CA PRO A 6 -16.55 -2.51 23.74
C PRO A 6 -15.24 -2.56 24.55
N ASP A 7 -14.76 -3.76 24.83
CA ASP A 7 -13.54 -4.07 25.58
C ASP A 7 -12.28 -4.18 24.69
N THR A 8 -12.39 -3.80 23.40
CA THR A 8 -11.26 -3.83 22.46
C THR A 8 -10.10 -3.01 23.01
N ALA A 9 -8.96 -3.67 23.25
CA ALA A 9 -7.77 -3.03 23.80
C ALA A 9 -7.33 -1.80 22.98
N LEU A 10 -6.97 -0.72 23.67
CA LEU A 10 -6.54 0.55 23.05
C LEU A 10 -5.41 0.35 22.03
N ARG A 11 -4.45 -0.54 22.31
CA ARG A 11 -3.37 -0.88 21.37
C ARG A 11 -3.89 -1.38 20.02
N ARG A 12 -4.98 -2.17 20.01
CA ARG A 12 -5.61 -2.65 18.78
C ARG A 12 -6.32 -1.51 18.05
N LEU A 13 -7.03 -0.65 18.78
CA LEU A 13 -7.67 0.54 18.21
C LEU A 13 -6.64 1.46 17.53
N VAL A 14 -5.54 1.77 18.20
CA VAL A 14 -4.46 2.60 17.66
C VAL A 14 -3.83 1.95 16.42
N ARG A 15 -3.62 0.63 16.44
CA ARG A 15 -3.10 -0.09 15.27
C ARG A 15 -4.04 0.02 14.07
N LEU A 16 -5.33 -0.21 14.26
CA LEU A 16 -6.34 -0.09 13.20
C LEU A 16 -6.42 1.34 12.65
N ALA A 17 -6.42 2.35 13.54
CA ALA A 17 -6.39 3.75 13.14
C ALA A 17 -5.15 4.10 12.30
N LYS A 18 -3.99 3.52 12.63
CA LYS A 18 -2.74 3.73 11.87
C LYS A 18 -2.74 3.03 10.50
N ILE A 19 -3.47 1.93 10.31
CA ILE A 19 -3.58 1.28 8.99
C ILE A 19 -4.20 2.23 7.97
N ARG A 20 -5.16 3.07 8.37
CA ARG A 20 -5.75 4.07 7.48
C ARG A 20 -4.70 5.03 6.90
N TRP A 21 -3.81 5.55 7.73
CA TRP A 21 -2.72 6.42 7.29
C TRP A 21 -1.74 5.71 6.35
N ARG A 22 -1.52 4.41 6.55
CA ARG A 22 -0.70 3.59 5.65
C ARG A 22 -1.31 3.52 4.25
N ILE A 23 -2.63 3.37 4.13
CA ILE A 23 -3.32 3.36 2.83
C ILE A 23 -3.10 4.68 2.09
N GLU A 24 -3.20 5.82 2.77
CA GLU A 24 -2.97 7.13 2.15
C GLU A 24 -1.53 7.29 1.66
N HIS A 25 -0.56 6.78 2.44
CA HIS A 25 0.84 6.76 2.03
C HIS A 25 1.06 5.87 0.81
N ASP A 26 0.57 4.63 0.84
CA ASP A 26 0.71 3.67 -0.26
C ASP A 26 0.03 4.19 -1.54
N TYR A 27 -1.11 4.89 -1.41
CA TYR A 27 -1.78 5.54 -2.54
C TYR A 27 -0.96 6.68 -3.14
N ARG A 28 -0.28 7.49 -2.33
CA ARG A 28 0.63 8.53 -2.84
C ARG A 28 1.81 7.93 -3.60
N GLU A 29 2.35 6.81 -3.14
CA GLU A 29 3.43 6.08 -3.82
C GLU A 29 2.95 5.49 -5.14
N LEU A 30 1.79 4.82 -5.16
CA LEU A 30 1.17 4.32 -6.39
C LEU A 30 0.95 5.44 -7.41
N LYS A 31 0.40 6.58 -6.97
CA LYS A 31 0.09 7.72 -7.83
C LYS A 31 1.36 8.39 -8.36
N HIS A 32 2.12 9.05 -7.50
CA HIS A 32 3.23 9.90 -7.91
C HIS A 32 4.54 9.12 -8.15
N GLY A 33 4.75 8.04 -7.39
CA GLY A 33 5.99 7.25 -7.47
C GLY A 33 5.97 6.21 -8.57
N LEU A 34 4.81 5.60 -8.84
CA LEU A 34 4.66 4.49 -9.79
C LEU A 34 3.78 4.83 -11.01
N GLY A 35 3.24 6.05 -11.08
CA GLY A 35 2.54 6.56 -12.25
C GLY A 35 1.13 5.99 -12.45
N LEU A 36 0.39 5.73 -11.37
CA LEU A 36 -1.00 5.28 -11.48
C LEU A 36 -1.87 6.26 -12.28
N ASP A 37 -1.58 7.57 -12.20
CA ASP A 37 -2.28 8.63 -12.92
C ASP A 37 -1.62 9.02 -14.26
N HIS A 38 -0.60 8.29 -14.71
CA HIS A 38 0.10 8.54 -15.97
C HIS A 38 -0.44 7.72 -17.16
N TYR A 39 -1.59 7.04 -17.00
CA TYR A 39 -2.18 6.28 -18.10
C TYR A 39 -2.92 7.20 -19.08
N GLU A 40 -2.48 7.24 -20.34
CA GLU A 40 -3.04 8.09 -21.40
C GLU A 40 -3.87 7.30 -22.45
N GLY A 41 -3.98 5.98 -22.29
CA GLY A 41 -4.75 5.14 -23.21
C GLY A 41 -6.26 5.28 -23.06
N ARG A 42 -7.02 4.78 -24.04
CA ARG A 42 -8.50 4.90 -24.08
C ARG A 42 -9.26 3.57 -23.97
N THR A 43 -8.55 2.47 -23.78
CA THR A 43 -9.17 1.14 -23.66
C THR A 43 -9.26 0.72 -22.19
N TRP A 44 -10.38 0.10 -21.84
CA TRP A 44 -10.57 -0.50 -20.51
C TRP A 44 -9.51 -1.56 -20.20
N ARG A 45 -9.20 -2.41 -21.19
CA ARG A 45 -8.18 -3.44 -21.05
C ARG A 45 -6.79 -2.86 -20.81
N GLY A 46 -6.42 -1.80 -21.54
CA GLY A 46 -5.15 -1.11 -21.35
C GLY A 46 -5.05 -0.49 -19.95
N TRP A 47 -6.14 0.14 -19.47
CA TRP A 47 -6.20 0.70 -18.13
C TRP A 47 -6.03 -0.39 -17.06
N HIS A 48 -6.73 -1.52 -17.22
CA HIS A 48 -6.59 -2.66 -16.31
C HIS A 48 -5.16 -3.18 -16.26
N HIS A 49 -4.53 -3.40 -17.41
CA HIS A 49 -3.14 -3.85 -17.46
C HIS A 49 -2.21 -2.85 -16.74
N HIS A 50 -2.40 -1.55 -16.98
CA HIS A 50 -1.62 -0.49 -16.32
C HIS A 50 -1.76 -0.55 -14.80
N VAL A 51 -2.99 -0.53 -14.28
CA VAL A 51 -3.26 -0.59 -12.84
C VAL A 51 -2.71 -1.87 -12.21
N THR A 52 -2.83 -3.01 -12.90
CA THR A 52 -2.26 -4.29 -12.43
C THR A 52 -0.73 -4.22 -12.32
N LEU A 53 -0.04 -3.69 -13.33
CA LEU A 53 1.42 -3.57 -13.32
C LEU A 53 1.90 -2.60 -12.23
N VAL A 54 1.25 -1.44 -12.10
CA VAL A 54 1.55 -0.46 -11.04
C VAL A 54 1.35 -1.07 -9.64
N THR A 55 0.27 -1.83 -9.44
CA THR A 55 0.01 -2.55 -8.18
C THR A 55 1.06 -3.62 -7.90
N ALA A 56 1.49 -4.38 -8.93
CA ALA A 56 2.54 -5.38 -8.80
C ALA A 56 3.89 -4.77 -8.40
N ALA A 57 4.25 -3.63 -9.00
CA ALA A 57 5.45 -2.88 -8.63
C ALA A 57 5.40 -2.43 -7.16
N GLN A 58 4.26 -1.91 -6.70
CA GLN A 58 4.09 -1.51 -5.30
C GLN A 58 4.21 -2.69 -4.33
N ALA A 59 3.64 -3.84 -4.69
CA ALA A 59 3.77 -5.06 -3.90
C ALA A 59 5.24 -5.48 -3.79
N PHE A 60 5.98 -5.47 -4.91
CA PHE A 60 7.41 -5.76 -4.92
C PHE A 60 8.21 -4.82 -3.99
N LEU A 61 8.02 -3.50 -4.09
CA LEU A 61 8.70 -2.53 -3.24
C LEU A 61 8.34 -2.70 -1.77
N THR A 62 7.08 -3.01 -1.48
CA THR A 62 6.62 -3.29 -0.12
C THR A 62 7.31 -4.53 0.46
N LEU A 63 7.41 -5.62 -0.30
CA LEU A 63 8.13 -6.82 0.11
C LEU A 63 9.62 -6.54 0.34
N ARG A 64 10.25 -5.75 -0.52
CA ARG A 64 11.65 -5.29 -0.35
C ARG A 64 11.86 -4.50 0.94
N ARG A 65 10.91 -3.65 1.33
CA ARG A 65 10.97 -2.88 2.58
C ARG A 65 10.75 -3.73 3.83
N LEU A 66 9.94 -4.77 3.73
CA LEU A 66 9.65 -5.69 4.82
C LEU A 66 10.73 -6.78 4.99
N ALA A 67 11.55 -7.01 3.96
CA ALA A 67 12.65 -7.95 4.04
C ALA A 67 13.61 -7.56 5.18
N PRO A 68 13.99 -8.51 6.06
CA PRO A 68 14.93 -8.23 7.13
C PRO A 68 16.24 -7.74 6.53
N LYS A 69 16.75 -6.61 7.03
CA LYS A 69 18.09 -6.15 6.66
C LYS A 69 19.06 -7.21 7.18
N SER A 70 19.87 -7.80 6.30
CA SER A 70 20.97 -8.65 6.75
C SER A 70 21.80 -7.84 7.73
N VAL A 71 21.96 -8.33 8.95
CA VAL A 71 22.96 -7.79 9.88
C VAL A 71 24.30 -8.03 9.20
N THR A 72 24.82 -7.00 8.54
CA THR A 72 26.18 -7.00 8.04
C THR A 72 27.06 -6.90 9.27
N SER A 73 27.49 -8.05 9.79
CA SER A 73 28.60 -8.12 10.73
C SER A 73 29.85 -7.68 9.98
N VAL A 74 30.25 -6.43 10.19
CA VAL A 74 31.61 -5.95 9.93
C VAL A 74 32.46 -6.30 11.14
#